data_AF-A0A965CL73-F1
#
_entry.id   AF-A0A965CL73-F1
#
_cell.length_a   1.000
_cell.length_b   1.000
_cell.length_c   1.000
_cell.angle_alpha   90.00
_cell.angle_beta   90.00
_cell.angle_gamma   90.00
#
_symmetry.space_group_name_H-M   'P 1'
#
loop_
_entity.id
_entity.type
_entity.pdbx_description
1 polymer ?
#
loop_
_entity_poly.entity_id
_entity_poly.type
_entity_poly.pdbx_seq_one_letter_code
_entity_poly.pdbx_strand_id
1 'polypeptide(L)'
;MMQRTKIVAEDSREAMARIMRDFGEDAVILSTRNVPGGIEIVAGHPAKGAPKFDVDDEEPTLARLKKAQKKQQQQADVIAERTSDVLKKPSASK
;
A
#
# COMPACT_ATOMS: atom_id res chain seq x y z
N MET A 1 17.13 18.69 11.39
CA MET A 1 16.80 17.58 12.31
C MET A 1 15.29 17.49 12.44
N MET A 2 14.72 16.29 12.33
CA MET A 2 13.29 16.08 12.62
C MET A 2 13.09 16.01 14.13
N GLN A 3 12.15 16.80 14.66
CA GLN A 3 11.73 16.71 16.06
C GLN A 3 10.94 15.42 16.26
N ARG A 4 11.36 14.58 17.22
CA ARG A 4 10.74 13.29 17.53
C ARG A 4 10.34 13.29 19.01
N THR A 5 9.11 12.90 19.29
CA THR A 5 8.58 12.79 20.66
C THR A 5 8.12 11.36 20.91
N LYS A 6 8.40 10.90 22.13
CA LYS A 6 8.00 9.61 22.64
C LYS A 6 6.76 9.77 23.52
N ILE A 7 5.70 9.03 23.22
CA ILE A 7 4.43 9.07 23.93
C ILE A 7 4.14 7.66 24.45
N VAL A 8 3.83 7.55 25.74
CA VAL A 8 3.37 6.29 26.37
C VAL A 8 1.96 6.53 26.90
N ALA A 9 1.03 5.63 26.57
CA ALA A 9 -0.37 5.71 26.98
C ALA A 9 -0.91 4.31 27.32
N GLU A 10 -2.04 4.25 28.03
CA GLU A 10 -2.64 2.99 28.47
C GLU A 10 -3.17 2.17 27.28
N ASP A 11 -3.71 2.85 26.27
CA ASP A 11 -4.22 2.24 25.06
C ASP A 11 -3.88 3.04 23.79
N SER A 12 -4.15 2.43 22.64
CA SER A 12 -3.89 3.04 21.34
C SER A 12 -4.71 4.30 21.08
N ARG A 13 -5.92 4.39 21.65
CA ARG A 13 -6.83 5.50 21.41
C ARG A 13 -6.33 6.76 22.12
N GLU A 14 -5.90 6.60 23.36
CA GLU A 14 -5.32 7.66 24.17
C GLU A 14 -3.98 8.12 23.58
N ALA A 15 -3.13 7.19 23.13
CA ALA A 15 -1.88 7.53 22.46
C ALA A 15 -2.12 8.42 21.23
N MET A 16 -3.08 8.04 20.38
CA MET A 16 -3.45 8.80 19.19
C MET A 16 -4.06 10.15 19.52
N ALA A 17 -4.91 10.23 20.55
CA ALA A 17 -5.47 11.51 21.00
C ALA A 17 -4.37 12.48 21.47
N ARG A 18 -3.34 11.99 22.17
CA ARG A 18 -2.18 12.80 22.57
C ARG A 18 -1.35 13.24 21.36
N ILE A 19 -1.10 12.35 20.40
CA ILE A 19 -0.41 12.70 19.16
C ILE A 19 -1.17 13.79 18.40
N MET A 20 -2.49 13.63 18.24
CA MET A 20 -3.34 14.60 17.55
C MET A 20 -3.37 15.96 18.26
N ARG A 21 -3.32 15.97 19.60
CA ARG A 21 -3.27 17.20 20.38
C ARG A 21 -1.93 17.94 20.25
N ASP A 22 -0.83 17.20 20.26
CA ASP A 22 0.52 17.77 20.35
C ASP A 22 1.13 18.08 18.97
N PHE A 23 0.82 17.26 17.97
CA PHE A 23 1.36 17.35 16.61
C PHE A 23 0.28 17.76 15.60
N GLY A 24 -0.97 17.36 15.79
CA GLY A 24 -2.03 17.62 14.81
C GLY A 24 -2.05 16.62 13.66
N GLU A 25 -2.72 17.00 12.58
CA GLU A 25 -2.98 16.12 11.42
C GLU A 25 -1.72 15.77 10.62
N ASP A 26 -0.67 16.57 10.72
CA ASP A 26 0.57 16.32 10.00
C ASP A 26 1.52 15.37 10.76
N ALA A 27 1.11 14.83 11.91
CA ALA A 27 1.91 13.89 12.68
C ALA A 27 2.29 12.64 11.86
N VAL A 28 3.58 12.30 11.87
CA VAL A 28 4.09 11.05 11.30
C VAL A 28 4.47 10.11 12.42
N ILE A 29 3.87 8.93 12.44
CA ILE A 29 4.24 7.85 13.35
C ILE A 29 5.45 7.11 12.80
N LEU A 30 6.53 7.08 13.59
CA LEU A 30 7.79 6.45 13.21
C LEU A 30 7.93 5.04 13.78
N SER A 31 7.39 4.81 14.98
CA SER A 31 7.44 3.50 15.63
C SER A 31 6.30 3.35 16.62
N THR A 32 5.72 2.16 16.66
CA THR A 32 4.73 1.75 17.66
C THR A 32 5.19 0.46 18.29
N ARG A 33 5.19 0.39 19.63
CA ARG A 33 5.59 -0.79 20.39
C ARG A 33 4.66 -1.01 21.57
N ASN A 34 4.37 -2.26 21.87
CA ASN A 34 3.66 -2.63 23.09
C ASN A 34 4.64 -2.61 24.26
N VAL A 35 4.24 -1.99 25.36
CA VAL A 35 5.03 -1.90 26.59
C VAL A 35 4.18 -2.40 27.77
N PRO A 36 4.78 -2.88 28.87
CA PRO A 36 4.01 -3.21 30.05
C PRO A 36 3.17 -2.01 30.51
N GLY A 37 1.86 -2.18 30.57
CA GLY A 37 0.92 -1.11 30.95
C GLY A 37 0.37 -0.28 29.78
N GLY A 38 0.65 -0.63 28.52
CA GLY A 38 -0.03 -0.02 27.37
C GLY A 38 0.79 -0.01 26.09
N ILE A 39 0.82 1.15 25.42
CA ILE A 39 1.53 1.32 24.16
C ILE A 39 2.49 2.52 24.19
N GLU A 40 3.57 2.38 23.45
CA GLU A 40 4.56 3.40 23.22
C GLU A 40 4.57 3.77 21.74
N ILE A 41 4.36 5.04 21.42
CA ILE A 41 4.45 5.58 20.07
C ILE A 41 5.56 6.63 20.02
N VAL A 42 6.41 6.54 18.99
CA VAL A 42 7.34 7.59 18.60
C VAL A 42 6.76 8.31 17.39
N ALA A 43 6.44 9.60 17.56
CA ALA A 43 5.89 10.45 16.52
C ALA A 43 6.80 11.65 16.25
N GLY A 44 6.65 12.27 15.09
CA GLY A 44 7.38 13.47 14.71
C GLY A 44 6.66 14.28 13.65
N HIS A 45 7.16 15.49 13.40
CA HIS A 45 6.67 16.30 12.27
C HIS A 45 7.40 15.90 10.98
N PRO A 46 6.71 15.93 9.82
CA PRO A 46 7.34 15.76 8.53
C PRO A 46 8.40 16.85 8.33
N ALA A 47 9.48 16.51 7.64
CA ALA A 47 10.41 17.53 7.21
C ALA A 47 9.68 18.54 6.31
N LYS A 48 9.97 19.85 6.48
CA LYS A 48 9.45 20.89 5.59
C LYS A 48 9.71 20.49 4.14
N GLY A 49 8.64 20.27 3.36
CA GLY A 49 8.70 19.84 1.96
C GLY A 49 8.38 18.36 1.73
N ALA A 50 8.00 17.58 2.75
CA ALA A 50 7.46 16.24 2.52
C ALA A 50 6.16 16.32 1.70
N PRO A 51 5.99 15.47 0.67
CA PRO A 51 4.75 15.43 -0.09
C PRO A 51 3.60 15.04 0.83
N LYS A 52 2.58 15.89 0.91
CA LYS A 52 1.29 15.50 1.49
C LYS A 52 0.70 14.48 0.53
N PHE A 53 0.48 13.25 1.00
CA PHE A 53 -0.30 12.27 0.25
C PHE A 53 -1.77 12.64 0.44
N ASP A 54 -2.32 13.41 -0.49
CA ASP A 54 -3.75 13.65 -0.56
C ASP A 54 -4.43 12.32 -0.93
N VAL A 55 -5.12 11.69 0.02
CA VAL A 55 -5.84 10.42 -0.16
C VAL A 55 -7.22 10.69 -0.79
N ASP A 56 -7.27 11.59 -1.77
CA ASP A 56 -8.49 11.97 -2.51
C ASP A 56 -8.53 11.41 -3.94
N ASP A 57 -7.55 10.59 -4.35
CA ASP A 57 -7.59 9.88 -5.64
C ASP A 57 -8.40 8.57 -5.51
N GLU A 58 -9.73 8.73 -5.39
CA GLU A 58 -10.75 7.67 -5.38
C GLU A 58 -10.85 7.00 -6.76
N GLU A 59 -9.79 6.31 -7.21
CA GLU A 59 -9.97 5.16 -8.08
C GLU A 59 -10.05 3.92 -7.18
N PRO A 60 -11.21 3.26 -7.07
CA PRO A 60 -11.35 2.11 -6.18
C PRO A 60 -10.34 1.04 -6.59
N THR A 61 -9.58 0.54 -5.63
CA THR A 61 -8.54 -0.50 -5.83
C THR A 61 -9.06 -1.72 -6.61
N LEU A 62 -10.35 -2.01 -6.49
CA LEU A 62 -11.09 -3.01 -7.27
C LEU A 62 -11.08 -2.74 -8.79
N ALA A 63 -11.18 -1.48 -9.22
CA ALA A 63 -11.12 -1.11 -10.63
C ALA A 63 -9.73 -1.37 -11.23
N ARG A 64 -8.66 -1.09 -10.48
CA ARG A 64 -7.28 -1.42 -10.88
C ARG A 64 -7.06 -2.93 -10.98
N LEU A 65 -7.58 -3.71 -10.02
CA LEU A 65 -7.52 -5.18 -10.04
C LEU A 65 -8.24 -5.79 -11.26
N LYS A 66 -9.46 -5.32 -11.57
CA LYS A 66 -10.22 -5.80 -12.73
C LYS A 66 -9.53 -5.46 -14.06
N LYS A 67 -8.96 -4.26 -14.20
CA LYS A 67 -8.19 -3.84 -15.38
C LYS A 67 -6.95 -4.73 -15.57
N ALA A 68 -6.25 -5.08 -14.49
CA ALA A 68 -5.07 -5.95 -14.54
C ALA A 68 -5.42 -7.39 -14.97
N GLN A 69 -6.51 -7.97 -14.46
CA GLN A 69 -6.95 -9.32 -14.84
C GLN A 69 -7.36 -9.43 -16.31
N LYS A 70 -8.12 -8.44 -16.82
CA LYS A 70 -8.57 -8.45 -18.23
C LYS A 70 -7.38 -8.44 -19.21
N LYS A 71 -6.28 -7.77 -18.86
CA LYS A 71 -5.08 -7.70 -19.68
C LYS A 71 -4.27 -9.02 -19.69
N GLN A 72 -4.34 -9.80 -18.62
CA GLN A 72 -3.70 -11.14 -18.57
C GLN A 72 -4.48 -12.16 -19.40
N GLN A 73 -5.80 -12.11 -19.37
CA GLN A 73 -6.64 -13.07 -20.11
C GLN A 73 -6.52 -12.88 -21.63
N GLN A 74 -6.48 -11.63 -22.11
CA GLN A 74 -6.28 -11.34 -23.54
C GLN A 74 -4.89 -11.79 -24.05
N GLN A 75 -3.86 -11.75 -23.21
CA GLN A 75 -2.54 -12.27 -23.59
C GLN A 75 -2.54 -13.80 -23.69
N ALA A 76 -3.27 -14.48 -22.80
CA ALA A 76 -3.42 -15.93 -22.85
C ALA A 76 -4.17 -16.38 -24.11
N ASP A 77 -5.25 -15.69 -24.49
CA ASP A 77 -6.02 -16.00 -25.71
C ASP A 77 -5.19 -15.84 -26.99
N VAL A 78 -4.39 -14.77 -27.09
CA VAL A 78 -3.49 -14.53 -28.25
C VAL A 78 -2.39 -15.58 -28.35
N ILE A 79 -1.87 -16.07 -27.22
CA ILE A 79 -0.86 -17.14 -27.20
C ILE A 79 -1.49 -18.48 -27.58
N ALA A 80 -2.70 -18.76 -27.10
CA ALA A 80 -3.42 -20.00 -27.41
C ALA A 80 -3.73 -20.13 -28.91
N GLU A 81 -4.23 -19.07 -29.57
CA GLU A 81 -4.47 -19.08 -31.01
C GLU A 81 -3.19 -19.40 -31.80
N ARG A 82 -2.09 -18.69 -31.53
CA ARG A 82 -0.82 -18.87 -32.26
C ARG A 82 -0.22 -20.27 -32.13
N THR A 83 -0.44 -20.95 -31.00
CA THR A 83 0.06 -22.32 -30.81
C THR A 83 -0.77 -23.36 -31.56
N SER A 84 -2.07 -23.11 -31.75
CA SER A 84 -2.97 -24.03 -32.45
C SER A 84 -2.68 -24.12 -33.96
N ASP A 85 -2.21 -23.03 -34.57
CA ASP A 85 -1.81 -23.00 -35.99
C ASP A 85 -0.50 -23.75 -36.27
N VAL A 86 0.39 -23.88 -35.29
CA VAL A 86 1.71 -24.53 -35.47
C VAL A 86 1.61 -26.06 -35.42
N LEU A 87 0.65 -26.63 -34.68
CA LEU A 87 0.49 -28.09 -34.56
C LEU A 87 -0.29 -28.75 -35.72
N LYS A 88 -0.85 -27.99 -36.67
CA LYS A 88 -1.64 -28.53 -37.80
C LYS A 88 -0.85 -28.73 -39.10
N LYS A 89 0.45 -29.04 -39.01
CA LYS A 89 1.20 -29.55 -40.18
C LYS A 89 1.24 -31.08 -40.13
N PRO A 90 0.62 -31.80 -41.08
CA PRO A 90 0.75 -33.25 -41.14
C PRO A 90 2.19 -33.61 -41.45
N SER A 91 2.76 -34.44 -40.56
CA SER A 91 3.90 -35.32 -40.84
C SER A 91 3.67 -36.02 -42.19
N ALA A 92 4.35 -35.57 -43.23
CA ALA A 92 4.46 -36.29 -44.48
C ALA A 92 5.77 -37.08 -44.44
N SER A 93 5.66 -38.35 -44.05
CA SER A 93 6.70 -39.36 -44.28
C SER A 93 6.98 -39.49 -45.77
N LYS A 94 8.26 -39.53 -46.12
CA LYS A 94 8.78 -40.24 -47.29
C LYS A 94 10.17 -40.78 -46.96
#